data_AF-A0A0L0FES3-F1
#
_entry.id   AF-A0A0L0FES3-F1
#
_cell.length_a   1.000
_cell.length_b   1.000
_cell.length_c   1.000
_cell.angle_alpha   90.00
_cell.angle_beta   90.00
_cell.angle_gamma   90.00
#
_symmetry.space_group_name_H-M   'P 1'
#
loop_
_entity.id
_entity.type
_entity.pdbx_description
1 polymer ?
#
loop_
_entity_poly.entity_id
_entity_poly.type
_entity_poly.pdbx_seq_one_letter_code
_entity_poly.pdbx_strand_id
1 'polypeptide(L)'
;MRFCCFHIGTFHCIAAALLLYAILSLQHRSSTMDFTLVLHVDINRTLLMSDKAGRKTTEDIISETVASCVYGRVDANGIWVAVSHEPFSTPPDEESLVDFKHYIDSIRFPYPPLSESVNKEEQREKNYAVKERRKAALKTFTSPGFPGEQYRDTYSRLLDTLRVQGRPGEYRTIVNSFFHLLVRLESTNVRYRLIFRTFGTDLDEVAVAMNEFCDGLNPDFPEVNLPHLKLHLPRDAGAFFRDGTNQYLVLGTLQKPVTMATGASFCK
;
A
#
# COMPACT_ATOMS: atom_id res chain seq x y z
N MET A 1 2.30 -15.49 25.66
CA MET A 1 1.84 -14.49 24.66
C MET A 1 2.04 -15.07 23.27
N ARG A 2 0.96 -15.43 22.56
CA ARG A 2 1.03 -15.83 21.15
C ARG A 2 0.90 -14.56 20.31
N PHE A 3 1.90 -14.24 19.50
CA PHE A 3 1.84 -13.12 18.56
C PHE A 3 1.34 -13.65 17.21
N CYS A 4 0.17 -13.20 16.76
CA CYS A 4 -0.22 -13.33 15.36
C CYS A 4 0.24 -12.06 14.64
N CYS A 5 1.25 -12.22 13.77
CA CYS A 5 1.80 -11.13 12.96
C CYS A 5 1.22 -11.24 11.55
N PHE A 6 0.41 -10.27 11.14
CA PHE A 6 -0.09 -10.19 9.77
C PHE A 6 0.71 -9.15 9.00
N HIS A 7 1.31 -9.55 7.89
CA HIS A 7 2.01 -8.65 6.97
C HIS A 7 1.03 -8.21 5.88
N ILE A 8 0.63 -6.94 5.89
CA ILE A 8 -0.24 -6.39 4.86
C ILE A 8 0.68 -5.77 3.80
N GLY A 9 0.92 -6.51 2.72
CA GLY A 9 1.57 -6.03 1.50
C GLY A 9 0.54 -5.89 0.38
N THR A 10 0.82 -4.95 -0.54
CA THR A 10 0.02 -4.55 -1.73
C THR A 10 -0.78 -5.68 -2.37
N PHE A 11 -2.01 -5.88 -1.90
CA PHE A 11 -3.09 -6.48 -2.67
C PHE A 11 -4.36 -5.68 -2.38
N HIS A 12 -4.62 -4.77 -3.29
CA HIS A 12 -5.81 -3.93 -3.32
C HIS A 12 -7.04 -4.86 -3.36
N CYS A 13 -8.07 -4.55 -2.57
CA CYS A 13 -9.26 -5.36 -2.30
C CYS A 13 -9.07 -6.61 -1.40
N ILE A 14 -7.97 -7.37 -1.50
CA ILE A 14 -7.67 -8.48 -0.57
C ILE A 14 -7.40 -7.97 0.85
N ALA A 15 -6.79 -6.78 0.95
CA ALA A 15 -6.72 -5.91 2.12
C ALA A 15 -7.95 -6.00 3.03
N ALA A 16 -9.11 -5.63 2.47
CA ALA A 16 -10.37 -5.57 3.20
C ALA A 16 -10.97 -6.96 3.45
N ALA A 17 -10.83 -7.91 2.51
CA ALA A 17 -11.40 -9.25 2.62
C ALA A 17 -10.67 -10.16 3.61
N LEU A 18 -9.32 -10.18 3.61
CA LEU A 18 -8.53 -10.92 4.60
C LEU A 18 -8.68 -10.33 6.01
N LEU A 19 -8.89 -9.02 6.09
CA LEU A 19 -9.09 -8.32 7.34
C LEU A 19 -10.50 -8.55 7.88
N LEU A 20 -11.54 -8.52 7.04
CA LEU A 20 -12.88 -9.00 7.41
C LEU A 20 -12.85 -10.48 7.80
N TYR A 21 -12.11 -11.33 7.08
CA TYR A 21 -11.98 -12.75 7.41
C TYR A 21 -11.23 -12.97 8.73
N ALA A 22 -10.16 -12.22 9.01
CA ALA A 22 -9.49 -12.21 10.30
C ALA A 22 -10.45 -11.76 11.42
N ILE A 23 -11.26 -10.72 11.17
CA ILE A 23 -12.28 -10.23 12.12
C ILE A 23 -13.37 -11.29 12.37
N LEU A 24 -13.90 -11.93 11.32
CA LEU A 24 -14.92 -12.98 11.43
C LEU A 24 -14.37 -14.23 12.14
N SER A 25 -13.10 -14.59 11.90
CA SER A 25 -12.45 -15.72 12.58
C SER A 25 -12.08 -15.42 14.04
N LEU A 26 -11.93 -14.15 14.42
CA LEU A 26 -11.82 -13.71 15.81
C LEU A 26 -13.14 -13.82 16.58
N GLN A 27 -14.28 -13.65 15.92
CA GLN A 27 -15.61 -13.78 16.55
C GLN A 27 -15.96 -15.23 16.95
N HIS A 28 -15.34 -16.24 16.33
CA HIS A 28 -15.67 -17.65 16.60
C HIS A 28 -14.96 -18.25 17.82
N ARG A 29 -14.11 -17.48 18.51
CA ARG A 29 -13.40 -17.95 19.71
C ARG A 29 -13.85 -17.17 20.95
N SER A 30 -14.99 -17.58 21.48
CA SER A 30 -15.42 -17.21 22.83
C SER A 30 -14.51 -17.89 23.87
N SER A 31 -13.48 -17.15 24.28
CA SER A 31 -12.74 -17.28 25.54
C SER A 31 -11.78 -16.11 25.56
N THR A 32 -11.79 -15.29 26.62
CA THR A 32 -10.92 -14.12 26.82
C THR A 32 -9.52 -14.33 26.23
N MET A 33 -9.31 -13.77 25.05
CA MET A 33 -8.11 -13.97 24.28
C MET A 33 -6.99 -13.12 24.89
N ASP A 34 -6.06 -13.74 25.61
CA ASP A 34 -4.84 -13.07 26.09
C ASP A 34 -3.76 -12.98 25.01
N PHE A 35 -4.13 -12.43 23.85
CA PHE A 35 -3.18 -12.07 22.83
C PHE A 35 -3.34 -10.60 22.45
N THR A 36 -2.23 -10.02 22.00
CA THR A 36 -2.21 -8.67 21.44
C THR A 36 -2.00 -8.81 19.94
N LEU A 37 -2.94 -8.29 19.14
CA LEU A 37 -2.79 -8.21 17.69
C LEU A 37 -1.76 -7.13 17.35
N VAL A 38 -0.72 -7.46 16.57
CA VAL A 38 0.26 -6.44 16.10
C VAL A 38 0.09 -6.27 14.60
N LEU A 39 -0.39 -5.10 14.19
CA LEU A 39 -0.62 -4.74 12.80
C LEU A 39 0.56 -3.95 12.26
N HIS A 40 1.36 -4.58 11.41
CA HIS A 40 2.36 -3.90 10.62
C HIS A 40 1.74 -3.45 9.30
N VAL A 41 1.54 -2.15 9.16
CA VAL A 41 0.89 -1.55 8.00
C VAL A 41 1.94 -0.80 7.19
N ASP A 42 2.18 -1.27 5.96
CA ASP A 42 2.91 -0.48 4.98
C ASP A 42 2.06 0.73 4.59
N ILE A 43 2.66 1.92 4.50
CA ILE A 43 1.89 3.14 4.22
C ILE A 43 1.55 3.23 2.72
N ASN A 44 2.55 3.07 1.86
CA ASN A 44 2.41 3.35 0.44
C ASN A 44 1.57 2.28 -0.27
N ARG A 45 0.62 2.71 -1.10
CA ARG A 45 -0.29 1.81 -1.87
C ARG A 45 -1.11 0.86 -1.00
N THR A 46 -1.23 1.14 0.28
CA THR A 46 -2.04 0.38 1.25
C THR A 46 -2.93 1.33 2.04
N LEU A 47 -2.33 2.40 2.59
CA LEU A 47 -3.05 3.48 3.25
C LEU A 47 -3.16 4.70 2.35
N LEU A 48 -2.02 5.11 1.79
CA LEU A 48 -1.94 6.23 0.87
C LEU A 48 -2.08 5.72 -0.55
N MET A 49 -3.06 6.25 -1.25
CA MET A 49 -3.22 6.02 -2.69
C MET A 49 -2.45 7.07 -3.49
N SER A 50 -1.33 7.57 -2.97
CA SER A 50 -0.36 8.42 -3.67
C SER A 50 1.05 7.90 -3.40
N ASP A 51 2.02 8.18 -4.29
CA ASP A 51 3.41 7.78 -4.10
C ASP A 51 4.34 8.89 -4.59
N LYS A 52 4.70 9.80 -3.67
CA LYS A 52 5.56 10.95 -3.95
C LYS A 52 6.95 10.51 -4.39
N ALA A 53 7.51 9.47 -3.75
CA ALA A 53 8.84 8.95 -4.08
C ALA A 53 8.89 8.34 -5.50
N GLY A 54 7.83 7.64 -5.91
CA GLY A 54 7.65 7.11 -7.25
C GLY A 54 7.13 8.10 -8.29
N ARG A 55 6.85 9.36 -7.88
CA ARG A 55 6.21 10.40 -8.68
C ARG A 55 4.89 9.93 -9.33
N LYS A 56 4.04 9.25 -8.56
CA LYS A 56 2.75 8.71 -9.02
C LYS A 56 1.62 9.43 -8.30
N THR A 57 0.64 9.90 -9.07
CA THR A 57 -0.59 10.49 -8.54
C THR A 57 -1.58 9.40 -8.12
N THR A 58 -2.70 9.82 -7.52
CA THR A 58 -3.80 8.90 -7.18
C THR A 58 -4.37 8.19 -8.39
N GLU A 59 -4.59 8.93 -9.47
CA GLU A 59 -5.01 8.40 -10.76
C GLU A 59 -4.05 7.33 -11.29
N ASP A 60 -2.74 7.60 -11.22
CA ASP A 60 -1.72 6.66 -11.66
C ASP A 60 -1.79 5.34 -10.86
N ILE A 61 -1.96 5.44 -9.54
CA ILE A 61 -2.05 4.27 -8.66
C ILE A 61 -3.35 3.50 -8.89
N ILE A 62 -4.47 4.17 -9.12
CA ILE A 62 -5.74 3.49 -9.41
C ILE A 62 -5.67 2.77 -10.75
N SER A 63 -5.11 3.39 -11.79
CA SER A 63 -4.91 2.71 -13.09
C SER A 63 -4.01 1.48 -12.95
N GLU A 64 -2.89 1.61 -12.20
CA GLU A 64 -1.99 0.49 -11.92
C GLU A 64 -2.67 -0.61 -11.05
N THR A 65 -3.55 -0.20 -10.14
CA THR A 65 -4.33 -1.13 -9.30
C THR A 65 -5.25 -1.97 -10.16
N VAL A 66 -6.02 -1.34 -11.05
CA VAL A 66 -6.90 -2.06 -11.99
C VAL A 66 -6.07 -3.00 -12.87
N ALA A 67 -4.94 -2.54 -13.40
CA ALA A 67 -4.01 -3.37 -14.18
C ALA A 67 -3.48 -4.61 -13.43
N SER A 68 -3.41 -4.54 -12.10
CA SER A 68 -2.94 -5.65 -11.25
C SER A 68 -4.05 -6.63 -10.85
N CYS A 69 -5.31 -6.30 -11.17
CA CYS A 69 -6.48 -7.10 -10.80
C CYS A 69 -7.22 -7.66 -12.03
N VAL A 70 -6.76 -7.38 -13.25
CA VAL A 70 -7.38 -7.86 -14.48
C VAL A 70 -6.46 -8.86 -15.17
N TYR A 71 -7.02 -10.00 -15.53
CA TYR A 71 -6.29 -11.13 -16.07
C TYR A 71 -6.61 -11.33 -17.54
N GLY A 72 -5.61 -11.81 -18.27
CA GLY A 72 -5.69 -12.03 -19.70
C GLY A 72 -4.72 -13.11 -20.17
N ARG A 73 -4.83 -13.46 -21.44
CA ARG A 73 -3.90 -14.35 -22.13
C ARG A 73 -2.97 -13.52 -22.99
N VAL A 74 -1.74 -14.00 -23.14
CA VAL A 74 -0.81 -13.47 -24.15
C VAL A 74 -1.00 -14.29 -25.42
N ASP A 75 -1.37 -13.64 -26.52
CA ASP A 75 -1.58 -14.30 -27.80
C ASP A 75 -0.25 -14.71 -28.46
N ALA A 76 -0.34 -15.35 -29.63
CA ALA A 76 0.83 -15.79 -30.40
C ALA A 76 1.73 -14.63 -30.85
N ASN A 77 1.23 -13.39 -30.88
CA ASN A 77 1.98 -12.19 -31.24
C ASN A 77 2.61 -11.51 -30.01
N GLY A 78 2.45 -12.09 -28.81
CA GLY A 78 2.95 -11.49 -27.58
C GLY A 78 2.07 -10.36 -27.06
N ILE A 79 0.82 -10.23 -27.53
CA ILE A 79 -0.12 -9.20 -27.11
C ILE A 79 -1.05 -9.74 -26.03
N TRP A 80 -1.18 -8.98 -24.94
CA TRP A 80 -2.11 -9.31 -23.87
C TRP A 80 -3.54 -8.97 -24.25
N VAL A 81 -4.45 -9.93 -24.05
CA VAL A 81 -5.89 -9.80 -24.30
C VAL A 81 -6.63 -10.22 -23.04
N ALA A 82 -7.45 -9.31 -22.52
CA ALA A 82 -8.30 -9.55 -21.36
C ALA A 82 -9.23 -10.75 -21.56
N VAL A 83 -9.42 -11.56 -20.51
CA VAL A 83 -10.38 -12.68 -20.52
C VAL A 83 -11.66 -12.42 -19.73
N SER A 84 -11.73 -11.28 -19.03
CA SER A 84 -12.90 -10.87 -18.22
C SER A 84 -13.19 -9.39 -18.43
N HIS A 85 -14.46 -9.01 -18.33
CA HIS A 85 -14.90 -7.61 -18.34
C HIS A 85 -14.82 -6.94 -16.96
N GLU A 86 -14.62 -7.72 -15.89
CA GLU A 86 -14.50 -7.20 -14.52
C GLU A 86 -13.15 -7.62 -13.88
N PRO A 87 -12.56 -6.78 -13.01
CA PRO A 87 -11.39 -7.17 -12.23
C PRO A 87 -11.70 -8.28 -11.24
N PHE A 88 -10.69 -9.10 -10.99
CA PHE A 88 -10.72 -10.18 -10.02
C PHE A 88 -10.28 -9.68 -8.64
N SER A 89 -10.97 -10.17 -7.60
CA SER A 89 -10.59 -9.95 -6.21
C SER A 89 -9.45 -10.87 -5.76
N THR A 90 -9.26 -12.01 -6.44
CA THR A 90 -8.22 -12.99 -6.18
C THR A 90 -7.68 -13.52 -7.51
N PRO A 91 -6.40 -13.91 -7.60
CA PRO A 91 -5.87 -14.51 -8.81
C PRO A 91 -6.71 -15.72 -9.24
N PRO A 92 -7.08 -15.86 -10.53
CA PRO A 92 -7.77 -17.04 -11.02
C PRO A 92 -6.87 -18.28 -10.95
N ASP A 93 -7.47 -19.45 -10.74
CA ASP A 93 -6.75 -20.74 -10.61
C ASP A 93 -6.14 -21.26 -11.93
N GLU A 94 -6.16 -20.46 -13.00
CA GLU A 94 -5.63 -20.85 -14.30
C GLU A 94 -4.21 -20.32 -14.49
N GLU A 95 -3.22 -21.21 -14.43
CA GLU A 95 -1.78 -20.89 -14.51
C GLU A 95 -1.37 -20.13 -15.79
N SER A 96 -2.14 -20.25 -16.87
CA SER A 96 -1.83 -19.59 -18.15
C SER A 96 -2.29 -18.12 -18.20
N LEU A 97 -3.08 -17.67 -17.23
CA LEU A 97 -3.53 -16.28 -17.15
C LEU A 97 -2.49 -15.43 -16.42
N VAL A 98 -2.24 -14.25 -16.97
CA VAL A 98 -1.35 -13.26 -16.37
C VAL A 98 -2.09 -11.95 -16.20
N ASP A 99 -1.88 -11.27 -15.06
CA ASP A 99 -2.40 -9.92 -14.89
C ASP A 99 -1.65 -8.94 -15.80
N PHE A 100 -2.30 -7.81 -16.15
CA PHE A 100 -1.70 -6.87 -17.08
C PHE A 100 -0.39 -6.27 -16.54
N LYS A 101 -0.29 -6.05 -15.23
CA LYS A 101 0.94 -5.54 -14.62
C LYS A 101 2.08 -6.53 -14.73
N HIS A 102 1.85 -7.82 -14.46
CA HIS A 102 2.84 -8.87 -14.67
C HIS A 102 3.25 -8.98 -16.13
N TYR A 103 2.30 -8.92 -17.07
CA TYR A 103 2.60 -8.88 -18.50
C TYR A 103 3.54 -7.72 -18.84
N ILE A 104 3.26 -6.51 -18.36
CA ILE A 104 4.12 -5.33 -18.59
C ILE A 104 5.51 -5.51 -17.96
N ASP A 105 5.58 -5.99 -16.72
CA ASP A 105 6.82 -6.08 -15.95
C ASP A 105 7.73 -7.23 -16.37
N SER A 106 7.17 -8.38 -16.73
CA SER A 106 7.96 -9.61 -16.92
C SER A 106 8.01 -10.07 -18.38
N ILE A 107 7.02 -9.70 -19.19
CA ILE A 107 6.91 -10.20 -20.57
C ILE A 107 7.25 -9.09 -21.57
N ARG A 108 6.58 -7.93 -21.47
CA ARG A 108 6.72 -6.85 -22.44
C ARG A 108 8.00 -6.02 -22.24
N PHE A 109 8.31 -5.69 -21.00
CA PHE A 109 9.47 -4.85 -20.64
C PHE A 109 10.29 -5.44 -19.49
N PRO A 110 10.82 -6.67 -19.61
CA PRO A 110 11.69 -7.25 -18.59
C PRO A 110 12.94 -6.39 -18.37
N TYR A 111 13.47 -6.42 -17.15
CA TYR A 111 14.79 -5.82 -16.91
C TYR A 111 15.85 -6.58 -17.71
N PRO A 112 16.83 -5.88 -18.29
CA PRO A 112 17.94 -6.55 -18.95
C PRO A 112 18.73 -7.37 -17.93
N PRO A 113 19.23 -8.55 -18.33
CA PRO A 113 20.01 -9.41 -17.43
C PRO A 113 21.24 -8.67 -16.93
N LEU A 114 21.64 -8.97 -15.70
CA LEU A 114 22.90 -8.48 -15.14
C LEU A 114 24.05 -9.11 -15.94
N SER A 115 24.81 -8.28 -16.64
CA SER A 115 26.05 -8.70 -17.29
C SER A 115 27.22 -8.31 -16.41
N GLU A 116 28.16 -9.23 -16.17
CA GLU A 116 29.40 -8.94 -15.45
C GLU A 116 30.26 -7.87 -16.14
N SER A 117 30.06 -7.66 -17.45
CA SER A 117 30.78 -6.66 -18.25
C SER A 117 30.19 -5.25 -18.21
N VAL A 118 28.98 -5.06 -17.67
CA VAL A 118 28.30 -3.76 -17.64
C VAL A 118 28.54 -3.11 -16.28
N ASN A 119 29.02 -1.86 -16.28
CA ASN A 119 29.22 -1.15 -15.03
C ASN A 119 27.88 -0.86 -14.32
N LYS A 120 27.91 -0.66 -12.99
CA LYS A 120 26.69 -0.48 -12.18
C LYS A 120 25.86 0.73 -12.58
N GLU A 121 26.46 1.76 -13.17
CA GLU A 121 25.78 3.00 -13.55
C GLU A 121 25.00 2.81 -14.84
N GLU A 122 25.62 2.23 -15.86
CA GLU A 122 24.97 1.86 -17.12
C GLU A 122 23.79 0.90 -16.88
N GLN A 123 23.95 -0.07 -15.97
CA GLN A 123 22.84 -0.94 -15.60
C GLN A 123 21.69 -0.17 -14.92
N ARG A 124 22.00 0.83 -14.08
CA ARG A 124 20.97 1.68 -13.45
C ARG A 124 20.22 2.50 -14.48
N GLU A 125 20.89 3.06 -15.46
CA GLU A 125 20.26 3.81 -16.55
C GLU A 125 19.34 2.93 -17.40
N LYS A 126 19.80 1.73 -17.78
CA LYS A 126 18.97 0.75 -18.50
C LYS A 126 17.73 0.37 -17.69
N ASN A 127 17.89 0.09 -16.40
CA ASN A 127 16.77 -0.21 -15.51
C ASN A 127 15.82 0.98 -15.37
N TYR A 128 16.35 2.20 -15.27
CA TYR A 128 15.53 3.41 -15.20
C TYR A 128 14.67 3.58 -16.46
N ALA A 129 15.24 3.42 -17.66
CA ALA A 129 14.50 3.50 -18.91
C ALA A 129 13.38 2.45 -19.01
N VAL A 130 13.64 1.22 -18.57
CA VAL A 130 12.61 0.17 -18.48
C VAL A 130 11.50 0.55 -17.50
N LYS A 131 11.86 1.07 -16.32
CA LYS A 131 10.92 1.51 -15.29
C LYS A 131 9.99 2.62 -15.81
N GLU A 132 10.52 3.59 -16.56
CA GLU A 132 9.70 4.66 -17.14
C GLU A 132 8.71 4.13 -18.19
N ARG A 133 9.11 3.17 -19.03
CA ARG A 133 8.20 2.52 -20.00
C ARG A 133 7.07 1.76 -19.30
N ARG A 134 7.40 1.00 -18.25
CA ARG A 134 6.39 0.29 -17.43
C ARG A 134 5.43 1.27 -16.80
N LYS A 135 5.94 2.35 -16.20
CA LYS A 135 5.13 3.41 -15.58
C LYS A 135 4.18 4.05 -16.60
N ALA A 136 4.67 4.38 -17.79
CA ALA A 136 3.85 4.95 -18.85
C ALA A 136 2.71 3.99 -19.27
N ALA A 137 3.01 2.71 -19.48
CA ALA A 137 2.01 1.71 -19.87
C ALA A 137 0.92 1.49 -18.80
N LEU A 138 1.31 1.44 -17.52
CA LEU A 138 0.36 1.22 -16.42
C LEU A 138 -0.50 2.45 -16.14
N LYS A 139 0.08 3.65 -16.32
CA LYS A 139 -0.62 4.93 -16.14
C LYS A 139 -1.78 5.10 -17.12
N THR A 140 -1.61 4.67 -18.37
CA THR A 140 -2.62 4.85 -19.42
C THR A 140 -3.48 3.60 -19.66
N PHE A 141 -3.33 2.56 -18.85
CA PHE A 141 -3.98 1.27 -19.07
C PHE A 141 -5.50 1.39 -19.31
N THR A 142 -6.18 2.21 -18.51
CA THR A 142 -7.64 2.41 -18.59
C THR A 142 -8.06 3.60 -19.47
N SER A 143 -7.13 4.23 -20.18
CA SER A 143 -7.44 5.35 -21.08
C SER A 143 -8.08 4.85 -22.39
N PRO A 144 -8.82 5.71 -23.11
CA PRO A 144 -9.38 5.36 -24.42
C PRO A 144 -8.31 4.88 -25.40
N GLY A 145 -8.56 3.78 -26.09
CA GLY A 145 -7.64 3.15 -27.05
C GLY A 145 -6.56 2.27 -26.41
N PHE A 146 -6.55 2.08 -25.09
CA PHE A 146 -5.58 1.22 -24.40
C PHE A 146 -6.22 -0.11 -23.95
N PRO A 147 -5.41 -1.16 -23.66
CA PRO A 147 -5.90 -2.52 -23.42
C PRO A 147 -6.92 -2.65 -22.27
N GLY A 148 -6.95 -1.70 -21.35
CA GLY A 148 -7.86 -1.68 -20.20
C GLY A 148 -9.01 -0.69 -20.32
N GLU A 149 -9.28 -0.12 -21.49
CA GLU A 149 -10.37 0.86 -21.71
C GLU A 149 -11.71 0.36 -21.17
N GLN A 150 -12.03 -0.92 -21.36
CA GLN A 150 -13.26 -1.54 -20.85
C GLN A 150 -13.42 -1.46 -19.32
N TYR A 151 -12.34 -1.26 -18.56
CA TYR A 151 -12.38 -1.14 -17.10
C TYR A 151 -12.46 0.32 -16.63
N ARG A 152 -12.70 1.27 -17.54
CA ARG A 152 -12.78 2.70 -17.21
C ARG A 152 -13.83 3.02 -16.16
N ASP A 153 -14.95 2.31 -16.17
CA ASP A 153 -16.02 2.48 -15.18
C ASP A 153 -15.55 2.04 -13.80
N THR A 154 -14.83 0.92 -13.70
CA THR A 154 -14.24 0.45 -12.44
C THR A 154 -13.16 1.39 -11.94
N TYR A 155 -12.29 1.90 -12.82
CA TYR A 155 -11.34 2.97 -12.49
C TYR A 155 -12.07 4.19 -11.88
N SER A 156 -13.15 4.64 -12.53
CA SER A 156 -13.88 5.84 -12.11
C SER A 156 -14.58 5.64 -10.77
N ARG A 157 -15.22 4.48 -10.56
CA ARG A 157 -15.81 4.12 -9.26
C ARG A 157 -14.77 4.11 -8.14
N LEU A 158 -13.60 3.48 -8.37
CA LEU A 158 -12.53 3.45 -7.36
C LEU A 158 -12.02 4.86 -7.04
N LEU A 159 -11.82 5.69 -8.07
CA LEU A 159 -11.39 7.07 -7.89
C LEU A 159 -12.41 7.89 -7.08
N ASP A 160 -13.70 7.70 -7.35
CA ASP A 160 -14.78 8.37 -6.62
C ASP A 160 -14.80 7.98 -5.13
N THR A 161 -14.49 6.72 -4.78
CA THR A 161 -14.41 6.31 -3.36
C THR A 161 -13.31 7.05 -2.58
N LEU A 162 -12.29 7.55 -3.27
CA LEU A 162 -11.19 8.29 -2.66
C LEU A 162 -11.45 9.79 -2.60
N ARG A 163 -12.49 10.32 -3.25
CA ARG A 163 -12.78 11.76 -3.22
C ARG A 163 -13.27 12.20 -1.85
N VAL A 164 -12.85 13.39 -1.45
CA VAL A 164 -13.38 14.06 -0.26
C VAL A 164 -14.68 14.77 -0.63
N GLN A 165 -15.77 14.45 0.07
CA GLN A 165 -17.05 15.13 -0.17
C GLN A 165 -16.93 16.62 0.14
N GLY A 166 -17.45 17.47 -0.77
CA GLY A 166 -17.39 18.93 -0.61
C GLY A 166 -16.05 19.58 -0.93
N ARG A 167 -15.02 18.82 -1.33
CA ARG A 167 -13.71 19.35 -1.77
C ARG A 167 -13.33 18.82 -3.17
N PRO A 168 -13.81 19.47 -4.26
CA PRO A 168 -13.54 19.02 -5.62
C PRO A 168 -12.04 18.93 -5.92
N GLY A 169 -11.60 17.80 -6.48
CA GLY A 169 -10.20 17.56 -6.85
C GLY A 169 -9.30 17.10 -5.70
N GLU A 170 -9.83 16.99 -4.47
CA GLU A 170 -9.08 16.48 -3.33
C GLU A 170 -9.37 14.99 -3.10
N TYR A 171 -8.30 14.21 -2.92
CA TYR A 171 -8.38 12.81 -2.51
C TYR A 171 -8.07 12.69 -1.03
N ARG A 172 -8.69 11.69 -0.40
CA ARG A 172 -8.42 11.30 0.98
C ARG A 172 -6.97 10.84 1.10
N THR A 173 -6.30 11.29 2.15
CA THR A 173 -4.94 10.86 2.48
C THR A 173 -4.93 9.36 2.80
N ILE A 174 -5.75 8.93 3.75
CA ILE A 174 -5.88 7.52 4.17
C ILE A 174 -7.19 6.93 3.64
N VAL A 175 -7.15 5.72 3.09
CA VAL A 175 -8.35 4.99 2.64
C VAL A 175 -9.30 4.67 3.80
N ASN A 176 -10.60 4.86 3.59
CA ASN A 176 -11.62 4.65 4.62
C ASN A 176 -11.70 3.21 5.14
N SER A 177 -11.35 2.22 4.32
CA SER A 177 -11.31 0.81 4.74
C SER A 177 -10.41 0.60 5.96
N PHE A 178 -9.34 1.38 6.09
CA PHE A 178 -8.47 1.36 7.26
C PHE A 178 -9.13 1.98 8.49
N PHE A 179 -9.86 3.08 8.35
CA PHE A 179 -10.59 3.68 9.47
C PHE A 179 -11.74 2.78 9.95
N HIS A 180 -12.46 2.13 9.03
CA HIS A 180 -13.45 1.11 9.39
C HIS A 180 -12.83 -0.06 10.17
N LEU A 181 -11.60 -0.47 9.84
CA LEU A 181 -10.87 -1.45 10.65
C LEU A 181 -10.68 -0.95 12.09
N LEU A 182 -10.20 0.27 12.28
CA LEU A 182 -9.95 0.80 13.62
C LEU A 182 -11.24 0.88 14.44
N VAL A 183 -12.32 1.41 13.86
CA VAL A 183 -13.65 1.42 14.50
C VAL A 183 -14.07 -0.01 14.88
N ARG A 184 -13.79 -0.99 14.01
CA ARG A 184 -14.13 -2.39 14.29
C ARG A 184 -13.27 -3.01 15.40
N LEU A 185 -11.98 -2.74 15.44
CA LEU A 185 -11.09 -3.24 16.50
C LEU A 185 -11.49 -2.66 17.87
N GLU A 186 -11.78 -1.36 17.92
CA GLU A 186 -12.23 -0.66 19.12
C GLU A 186 -13.59 -1.20 19.60
N SER A 187 -14.55 -1.43 18.69
CA SER A 187 -15.86 -2.02 19.06
C SER A 187 -15.81 -3.50 19.45
N THR A 188 -14.73 -4.22 19.15
CA THR A 188 -14.58 -5.65 19.47
C THR A 188 -13.73 -5.93 20.72
N ASN A 189 -13.26 -4.88 21.40
CA ASN A 189 -12.38 -4.95 22.59
C ASN A 189 -11.16 -5.87 22.38
N VAL A 190 -10.67 -5.95 21.13
CA VAL A 190 -9.45 -6.68 20.80
C VAL A 190 -8.28 -5.80 21.18
N ARG A 191 -7.35 -6.33 21.98
CA ARG A 191 -6.11 -5.61 22.28
C ARG A 191 -5.21 -5.60 21.04
N TYR A 192 -4.84 -4.43 20.54
CA TYR A 192 -3.95 -4.33 19.37
C TYR A 192 -2.86 -3.26 19.51
N ARG A 193 -1.86 -3.37 18.64
CA ARG A 193 -0.81 -2.37 18.40
C ARG A 193 -0.70 -2.13 16.90
N LEU A 194 -0.55 -0.86 16.54
CA LEU A 194 -0.45 -0.41 15.17
C LEU A 194 0.96 0.11 14.91
N ILE A 195 1.61 -0.39 13.87
CA ILE A 195 2.95 -0.01 13.47
C ILE A 195 2.89 0.37 11.99
N PHE A 196 2.97 1.68 11.73
CA PHE A 196 3.14 2.20 10.37
C PHE A 196 4.59 2.04 9.93
N ARG A 197 4.79 1.61 8.69
CA ARG A 197 6.10 1.50 8.06
C ARG A 197 6.08 2.25 6.73
N THR A 198 7.13 3.03 6.48
CA THR A 198 7.39 3.68 5.20
C THR A 198 8.89 3.76 4.96
N PHE A 199 9.27 3.89 3.69
CA PHE A 199 10.62 4.29 3.26
C PHE A 199 10.72 5.79 2.96
N GLY A 200 9.59 6.49 2.93
CA GLY A 200 9.45 7.87 2.49
C GLY A 200 9.23 8.88 3.62
N THR A 201 8.74 10.05 3.22
CA THR A 201 8.48 11.21 4.10
C THR A 201 6.99 11.35 4.43
N ASP A 202 6.24 10.27 4.30
CA ASP A 202 4.77 10.28 4.31
C ASP A 202 4.18 10.22 5.73
N LEU A 203 5.03 10.13 6.77
CA LEU A 203 4.58 10.01 8.15
C LEU A 203 3.83 11.23 8.66
N ASP A 204 4.24 12.45 8.26
CA ASP A 204 3.58 13.68 8.71
C ASP A 204 2.13 13.76 8.24
N GLU A 205 1.88 13.45 6.96
CA GLU A 205 0.52 13.46 6.41
C GLU A 205 -0.35 12.31 6.95
N VAL A 206 0.25 11.14 7.21
CA VAL A 206 -0.44 10.04 7.90
C VAL A 206 -0.80 10.43 9.33
N ALA A 207 0.10 11.09 10.06
CA ALA A 207 -0.17 11.53 11.42
C ALA A 207 -1.28 12.58 11.49
N VAL A 208 -1.30 13.54 10.57
CA VAL A 208 -2.40 14.52 10.47
C VAL A 208 -3.72 13.80 10.21
N ALA A 209 -3.81 12.98 9.17
CA ALA A 209 -5.06 12.29 8.82
C ALA A 209 -5.54 11.32 9.92
N MET A 210 -4.62 10.62 10.58
CA MET A 210 -4.91 9.77 11.75
C MET A 210 -5.45 10.59 12.91
N ASN A 211 -4.83 11.73 13.22
CA ASN A 211 -5.23 12.57 14.35
C ASN A 211 -6.58 13.23 14.09
N GLU A 212 -6.85 13.70 12.87
CA GLU A 212 -8.16 14.22 12.45
C GLU A 212 -9.25 13.14 12.59
N PHE A 213 -8.97 11.91 12.16
CA PHE A 213 -9.88 10.78 12.39
C PHE A 213 -10.12 10.54 13.88
N CYS A 214 -9.07 10.51 14.70
CA CYS A 214 -9.18 10.28 16.14
C CYS A 214 -9.97 11.37 16.87
N ASP A 215 -9.99 12.59 16.33
CA ASP A 215 -10.73 13.74 16.87
C ASP A 215 -12.16 13.86 16.30
N GLY A 216 -12.61 12.93 15.44
CA GLY A 216 -13.92 12.99 14.79
C GLY A 216 -14.03 14.08 13.73
N LEU A 217 -12.90 14.62 13.25
CA LEU A 217 -12.85 15.65 12.22
C LEU A 217 -12.89 15.06 10.80
N ASN A 218 -12.75 13.74 10.65
CA ASN A 218 -12.98 13.07 9.37
C ASN A 218 -14.49 13.04 9.05
N PRO A 219 -14.94 13.60 7.91
CA PRO A 219 -16.36 13.71 7.59
C PRO A 219 -17.13 12.39 7.53
N ASP A 220 -16.48 11.27 7.23
CA ASP A 220 -17.17 9.97 7.19
C ASP A 220 -17.21 9.29 8.56
N PHE A 221 -16.52 9.84 9.56
CA PHE A 221 -16.38 9.28 10.90
C PHE A 221 -16.57 10.35 11.99
N PRO A 222 -17.67 11.15 11.97
CA PRO A 222 -17.84 12.29 12.87
C PRO A 222 -18.04 11.91 14.34
N GLU A 223 -18.43 10.66 14.62
CA GLU A 223 -18.68 10.15 15.97
C GLU A 223 -17.43 9.52 16.62
N VAL A 224 -16.32 9.45 15.90
CA VAL A 224 -15.09 8.83 16.40
C VAL A 224 -14.40 9.74 17.42
N ASN A 225 -13.99 9.16 18.55
CA ASN A 225 -13.15 9.80 19.54
C ASN A 225 -12.17 8.76 20.11
N LEU A 226 -10.96 8.73 19.56
CA LEU A 226 -9.92 7.72 19.86
C LEU A 226 -8.58 8.38 20.20
N PRO A 227 -8.51 9.18 21.27
CA PRO A 227 -7.33 9.99 21.58
C PRO A 227 -6.09 9.12 21.88
N HIS A 228 -6.28 7.86 22.29
CA HIS A 228 -5.20 6.90 22.55
C HIS A 228 -4.53 6.37 21.28
N LEU A 229 -5.11 6.58 20.10
CA LEU A 229 -4.53 6.19 18.81
C LEU A 229 -3.82 7.34 18.09
N LYS A 230 -3.81 8.55 18.68
CA LYS A 230 -3.15 9.72 18.09
C LYS A 230 -1.65 9.50 17.96
N LEU A 231 -1.11 9.95 16.83
CA LEU A 231 0.31 9.92 16.52
C LEU A 231 0.94 11.27 16.88
N HIS A 232 1.95 11.25 17.74
CA HIS A 232 2.72 12.42 18.12
C HIS A 232 4.14 12.29 17.59
N LEU A 233 4.39 12.92 16.46
CA LEU A 233 5.71 12.92 15.84
C LEU A 233 6.61 14.03 16.42
N PRO A 234 7.93 13.83 16.52
CA PRO A 234 8.67 12.60 16.16
C PRO A 234 8.69 11.55 17.28
N ARG A 235 8.08 11.83 18.46
CA ARG A 235 8.12 10.98 19.66
C ARG A 235 7.73 9.53 19.37
N ASP A 236 6.69 9.33 18.58
CA ASP A 236 6.12 8.01 18.28
C ASP A 236 6.72 7.37 17.00
N ALA A 237 7.76 7.99 16.42
CA ALA A 237 8.46 7.49 15.24
C ALA A 237 9.85 6.95 15.56
N GLY A 238 10.38 6.15 14.63
CA GLY A 238 11.76 5.75 14.65
C GLY A 238 12.28 5.40 13.26
N ALA A 239 13.60 5.47 13.09
CA ALA A 239 14.28 5.20 11.84
C ALA A 239 15.29 4.06 12.00
N PHE A 240 15.32 3.14 11.03
CA PHE A 240 16.34 2.11 11.00
C PHE A 240 17.68 2.68 10.53
N PHE A 241 18.72 2.42 11.32
CA PHE A 241 20.11 2.72 10.99
C PHE A 241 20.88 1.40 10.83
N ARG A 242 21.79 1.34 9.86
CA ARG A 242 22.65 0.19 9.61
C ARG A 242 24.11 0.62 9.67
N ASP A 243 24.90 -0.12 10.45
CA ASP A 243 26.34 0.08 10.59
C ASP A 243 27.06 -1.25 10.39
N GLY A 244 27.62 -1.44 9.19
CA GLY A 244 28.13 -2.72 8.74
C GLY A 244 27.04 -3.80 8.80
N THR A 245 27.24 -4.79 9.67
CA THR A 245 26.30 -5.90 9.92
C THR A 245 25.27 -5.59 11.00
N ASN A 246 25.42 -4.50 11.74
CA ASN A 246 24.52 -4.13 12.81
C ASN A 246 23.32 -3.34 12.27
N GLN A 247 22.15 -3.58 12.85
CA GLN A 247 20.92 -2.83 12.58
C GLN A 247 20.38 -2.29 13.90
N TYR A 248 20.01 -1.01 13.90
CA TYR A 248 19.49 -0.31 15.06
C TYR A 248 18.16 0.34 14.71
N LEU A 249 17.24 0.39 15.66
CA LEU A 249 16.07 1.27 15.60
C LEU A 249 16.33 2.50 16.48
N VAL A 250 16.39 3.66 15.85
CA VAL A 250 16.56 4.94 16.54
C VAL A 250 15.19 5.56 16.74
N LEU A 251 14.77 5.68 18.00
CA LEU A 251 13.44 6.21 18.36
C LEU A 251 13.46 7.74 18.48
N GLY A 252 12.29 8.37 18.35
CA GLY A 252 12.12 9.81 18.51
C GLY A 252 12.62 10.62 17.30
N THR A 253 12.76 10.01 16.12
CA THR A 253 13.26 10.69 14.92
C THR A 253 12.45 10.29 13.68
N LEU A 254 12.24 11.27 12.80
CA LEU A 254 11.75 11.07 11.43
C LEU A 254 12.89 10.99 10.42
N GLN A 255 14.07 11.50 10.79
CA GLN A 255 15.24 11.51 9.92
C GLN A 255 16.04 10.23 10.11
N LYS A 256 16.47 9.67 8.97
CA LYS A 256 17.42 8.56 8.97
C LYS A 256 18.77 9.05 9.50
N PRO A 257 19.28 8.50 10.61
CA PRO A 257 20.59 8.86 11.13
C PRO A 257 21.68 8.56 10.11
N VAL A 258 22.64 9.48 9.97
CA VAL A 258 23.81 9.30 9.09
C VAL A 258 24.98 8.68 9.87
N THR A 259 25.06 8.97 11.17
CA THR A 259 26.04 8.42 12.10
C THR A 259 25.34 7.99 13.39
N MET A 260 26.00 7.14 14.18
CA MET A 260 25.57 6.85 15.56
C MET A 260 25.75 8.13 16.40
N ALA A 261 24.69 8.92 16.50
CA ALA A 261 24.70 10.11 17.36
C ALA A 261 24.79 9.68 18.83
N THR A 262 25.70 10.29 19.58
CA THR A 262 25.78 10.16 21.03
C THR A 262 24.52 10.74 21.68
N GLY A 263 23.71 9.90 22.32
CA GLY A 263 22.52 10.34 23.08
C GLY A 263 21.16 9.89 22.51
N ALA A 264 21.12 9.18 21.38
CA ALA A 264 19.86 8.58 20.91
C ALA A 264 19.55 7.27 21.65
N SER A 265 18.27 7.02 21.91
CA SER A 265 17.81 5.74 22.49
C SER A 265 17.82 4.68 21.40
N PHE A 266 18.84 3.81 21.43
CA PHE A 266 18.97 2.68 20.53
C PHE A 266 18.36 1.43 21.16
N CYS A 267 17.43 0.77 20.45
CA CYS A 267 17.06 -0.61 20.76
C CYS A 267 17.84 -1.53 19.82
N LYS A 268 18.58 -2.49 20.39
CA LYS A 268 19.24 -3.57 19.65
C LYS A 268 18.23 -4.68 19.34
#